data_AF-A0A6L3NLW9-F1
#
_entry.id   AF-A0A6L3NLW9-F1
#
_cell.length_a   1.000
_cell.length_b   1.000
_cell.length_c   1.000
_cell.angle_alpha   90.00
_cell.angle_beta   90.00
_cell.angle_gamma   90.00
#
_symmetry.space_group_name_H-M   'P 1'
#
loop_
_entity.id
_entity.type
_entity.pdbx_description
1 polymer ?
#
loop_
_entity_poly.entity_id
_entity_poly.type
_entity_poly.pdbx_seq_one_letter_code
_entity_poly.pdbx_strand_id
1 'polypeptide(L)' 'MYIGLDLGTSGVKAVLLDRDGAVRASASRTLTVSRPRPRWSEQAPRDWWDA' A
#
# COMPACT_ATOMS: atom_id res chain seq x y z
N MET A 1 -14.85 5.58 -13.12
CA MET A 1 -13.49 5.40 -12.60
C MET A 1 -13.62 4.69 -11.28
N TYR A 2 -12.79 3.70 -11.03
CA TYR A 2 -12.70 2.97 -9.77
C TYR A 2 -11.26 3.00 -9.28
N ILE A 3 -11.04 3.04 -7.96
CA ILE A 3 -9.71 2.95 -7.37
C ILE A 3 -9.61 1.67 -6.53
N GLY A 4 -8.55 0.91 -6.76
CA GLY A 4 -8.16 -0.22 -5.94
C GLY A 4 -6.97 0.17 -5.08
N LEU A 5 -7.03 -0.16 -3.79
CA LEU A 5 -5.93 0.02 -2.83
C LEU A 5 -5.56 -1.34 -2.24
N ASP A 6 -4.26 -1.66 -2.29
CA ASP A 6 -3.66 -2.84 -1.69
C ASP A 6 -2.66 -2.37 -0.62
N LEU A 7 -3.01 -2.55 0.65
CA LEU A 7 -2.14 -2.28 1.80
C LEU A 7 -1.39 -3.56 2.17
N GLY A 8 -0.20 -3.72 1.58
CA GLY A 8 0.69 -4.83 1.85
C GLY A 8 1.69 -4.53 2.97
N THR A 9 2.40 -5.56 3.42
CA THR A 9 3.43 -5.41 4.47
C THR A 9 4.67 -4.64 3.99
N SER A 10 4.98 -4.69 2.70
CA SER A 10 6.12 -4.00 2.09
C SER A 10 5.77 -2.66 1.43
N GLY A 11 4.49 -2.30 1.35
CA GLY A 11 4.07 -1.09 0.67
C GLY A 11 2.58 -0.99 0.39
N VAL A 12 2.14 0.22 0.07
CA VAL A 12 0.81 0.52 -0.45
C VAL A 12 0.88 0.59 -1.97
N LYS A 13 -0.09 -0.03 -2.64
CA LYS A 13 -0.26 0.07 -4.09
C LYS A 13 -1.66 0.61 -4.39
N ALA A 14 -1.72 1.49 -5.38
CA ALA A 14 -2.97 2.03 -5.90
C ALA A 14 -3.09 1.74 -7.39
N VAL A 15 -4.29 1.39 -7.85
CA VAL A 15 -4.63 1.25 -9.26
C VAL A 15 -5.89 2.04 -9.57
N LEU A 16 -5.86 2.80 -10.66
CA LEU A 16 -7.02 3.53 -11.18
C LEU A 16 -7.54 2.80 -12.41
N LEU A 17 -8.81 2.39 -12.37
CA LEU A 17 -9.49 1.71 -13.45
C LEU A 17 -10.52 2.65 -14.08
N ASP A 18 -10.74 2.53 -15.38
CA ASP A 18 -11.93 3.11 -16.01
C ASP A 18 -13.18 2.23 -15.81
N ARG A 19 -14.29 2.58 -16.48
CA ARG A 19 -15.55 1.85 -16.34
C ARG A 19 -15.55 0.49 -17.04
N ASP A 20 -14.66 0.29 -18.00
CA ASP A 20 -14.51 -0.94 -18.77
C ASP A 20 -13.47 -1.89 -18.14
N GLY A 21 -12.87 -1.48 -17.02
CA GLY A 21 -11.89 -2.25 -16.26
C GLY A 21 -10.44 -2.06 -16.72
N ALA A 22 -10.16 -1.15 -17.67
CA ALA A 22 -8.79 -0.90 -18.10
C ALA A 22 -8.02 -0.08 -17.06
N VAL A 23 -6.78 -0.48 -16.79
CA VAL A 23 -5.86 0.26 -15.91
C VAL A 23 -5.44 1.55 -16.59
N ARG A 24 -5.77 2.68 -15.96
CA ARG A 24 -5.42 4.03 -16.43
C ARG A 24 -4.20 4.60 -15.70
N ALA A 25 -3.96 4.19 -14.46
CA ALA A 25 -2.76 4.54 -13.72
C ALA A 25 -2.47 3.52 -12.61
N SER A 26 -1.22 3.46 -12.17
CA SER A 26 -0.82 2.77 -10.95
C SER A 26 0.25 3.56 -10.21
N ALA A 27 0.29 3.40 -8.89
CA ALA A 27 1.30 3.99 -8.03
C ALA A 27 1.65 3.03 -6.89
N SER A 28 2.86 3.15 -6.37
CA SER A 28 3.28 2.43 -5.18
C SER A 28 4.16 3.30 -4.28
N ARG A 29 4.09 3.00 -2.98
CA ARG A 29 4.99 3.51 -1.95
C ARG A 29 5.43 2.38 -1.03
N THR A 30 6.71 2.36 -0.71
CA THR A 30 7.31 1.36 0.17
C THR A 30 6.98 1.67 1.63
N LEU A 31 6.66 0.64 2.40
CA LEU A 31 6.52 0.71 3.85
C LEU A 31 7.69 -0.02 4.51
N THR A 32 8.12 0.48 5.67
CA THR A 32 9.14 -0.17 6.49
C THR A 32 8.47 -0.98 7.59
N VAL A 33 9.08 -2.10 8.00
CA VAL A 33 8.61 -2.92 9.13
C VAL A 33 9.60 -2.78 10.28
N SER A 34 9.12 -2.32 11.43
CA SER A 34 9.86 -2.28 12.68
C SER A 34 9.99 -3.68 13.28
N ARG A 35 11.19 -4.01 13.76
CA ARG A 35 11.51 -5.30 14.40
C ARG A 35 12.34 -5.06 15.67
N PRO A 36 11.75 -4.45 16.72
CA PRO A 36 12.50 -4.04 17.91
C PRO A 36 12.97 -5.23 18.76
N ARG A 37 12.34 -6.40 18.62
CA ARG A 37 12.68 -7.64 19.33
C ARG A 37 12.62 -8.84 18.37
N PRO A 38 13.32 -9.94 18.69
CA PRO A 38 13.19 -11.18 17.93
C PRO A 38 11.73 -11.61 17.81
N ARG A 39 11.32 -11.98 16.58
CA ARG A 39 9.96 -12.40 16.18
C ARG A 39 8.88 -11.31 16.19
N TRP A 40 9.23 -10.06 16.45
CA TRP A 40 8.28 -8.95 16.35
C TRP A 40 8.27 -8.39 14.92
N SER A 41 7.10 -7.94 14.46
CA SER A 41 6.89 -7.37 13.13
C SER A 41 5.77 -6.34 13.21
N GLU A 42 6.14 -5.07 13.26
CA GLU A 42 5.23 -3.97 13.58
C GLU A 42 5.34 -2.84 12.55
N GLN A 43 4.28 -2.06 12.38
CA GLN A 43 4.24 -0.84 11.57
C GLN A 43 3.40 0.22 12.29
N ALA A 44 3.72 1.49 12.10
CA ALA A 44 2.86 2.57 12.57
C ALA A 44 1.72 2.78 11.55
N PRO A 45 0.44 2.80 11.98
CA PRO A 45 -0.67 3.01 11.05
C PRO A 45 -0.64 4.34 10.29
N ARG A 46 0.08 5.34 10.82
CA ARG A 46 0.30 6.63 10.13
C ARG A 46 1.12 6.45 8.85
N ASP A 47 2.11 5.55 8.87
CA ASP A 47 2.94 5.28 7.70
C ASP A 47 2.10 4.72 6.54
N TRP A 48 1.03 3.98 6.83
CA TRP A 48 0.09 3.48 5.81
C TRP A 48 -0.71 4.59 5.15
N TRP A 49 -1.02 5.65 5.90
CA TRP A 49 -1.80 6.78 5.42
C TRP A 49 -0.95 7.76 4.60
N ASP A 50 0.30 7.93 4.97
CA ASP A 50 1.23 8.85 4.32
C ASP A 50 1.88 8.25 3.04
N ALA A 51 1.69 6.95 2.80
CA ALA A 51 2.13 6.21 1.62
C ALA A 51 1.16 6.36 0.44
#